data_AF-A0A024RYC9-F1
#
_entry.id   AF-A0A024RYC9-F1
#
_cell.length_a   1.000
_cell.length_b   1.000
_cell.length_c   1.000
_cell.angle_alpha   90.00
_cell.angle_beta   90.00
_cell.angle_gamma   90.00
#
_symmetry.space_group_name_H-M   'P 1'
#
loop_
_entity.id
_entity.type
_entity.pdbx_description
1 polymer ?
#
loop_
_entity_poly.entity_id
_entity_poly.type
_entity_poly.pdbx_seq_one_letter_code
_entity_poly.pdbx_strand_id
1 'polypeptide(L)'
;SSSSKIVWATPHDSYSSSIGVLGCKVNTNRVAYWPDSVDCNNICVSLQYQGRQVYLLRVDQSQGAHDVSYDAWNYLYTGYSATDKPFAGGPVEMTTQNVDASKCASLLHTKGHKLPLSAANSMNFLSSCLEQENSWVADNYVLYNILDSICTLGQDQVCTLDWPNANQPSCPGTLGVPDTLKSQPVWNIQYPSGDKVLA
;
A
#
# COMPACT_ATOMS: atom_id res chain seq x y z
N SER A 1 -3.34 16.46 -16.64
CA SER A 1 -4.61 15.70 -16.62
C SER A 1 -4.26 14.24 -16.73
N SER A 2 -4.47 13.43 -15.69
CA SER A 2 -4.24 11.98 -15.78
C SER A 2 -5.35 11.37 -16.61
N SER A 3 -5.00 10.67 -17.70
CA SER A 3 -5.99 9.97 -18.52
C SER A 3 -6.46 8.70 -17.84
N SER A 4 -7.76 8.44 -17.90
CA SER A 4 -8.32 7.15 -17.50
C SER A 4 -7.82 6.06 -18.45
N LYS A 5 -7.59 4.86 -17.91
CA LYS A 5 -7.13 3.67 -18.64
C LYS A 5 -8.05 2.49 -18.33
N ILE A 6 -8.16 1.56 -19.27
CA ILE A 6 -8.81 0.27 -19.03
C ILE A 6 -7.77 -0.73 -18.55
N VAL A 7 -8.10 -1.48 -17.50
CA VAL A 7 -7.27 -2.55 -16.94
C VAL A 7 -8.12 -3.79 -16.69
N TRP A 8 -7.47 -4.95 -16.70
CA TRP A 8 -8.08 -6.22 -16.34
C TRP A 8 -7.72 -6.54 -14.90
N ALA A 9 -8.58 -6.14 -13.96
CA ALA A 9 -8.29 -6.21 -12.53
C ALA A 9 -8.55 -7.61 -11.97
N THR A 10 -7.62 -8.13 -11.18
CA THR A 10 -7.66 -9.45 -10.55
C THR A 10 -7.64 -9.35 -9.02
N PRO A 11 -8.31 -10.27 -8.30
CA PRO A 11 -8.29 -10.27 -6.84
C PRO A 11 -6.95 -10.81 -6.30
N HIS A 12 -6.40 -10.12 -5.30
CA HIS A 12 -5.17 -10.48 -4.61
C HIS A 12 -5.42 -10.55 -3.09
N ASP A 13 -5.15 -11.69 -2.46
CA ASP A 13 -5.54 -11.94 -1.07
C ASP A 13 -4.49 -11.54 -0.03
N SER A 14 -3.23 -11.42 -0.43
CA SER A 14 -2.10 -11.21 0.47
C SER A 14 -1.58 -9.78 0.41
N TYR A 15 -1.37 -9.14 1.56
CA TYR A 15 -0.74 -7.81 1.56
C TYR A 15 0.77 -7.90 1.29
N SER A 16 1.25 -7.05 0.40
CA SER A 16 2.68 -6.81 0.19
C SER A 16 2.96 -5.38 -0.27
N SER A 17 4.23 -4.99 -0.24
CA SER A 17 4.68 -3.69 -0.72
C SER A 17 6.15 -3.74 -1.16
N SER A 18 6.41 -3.47 -2.44
CA SER A 18 7.75 -3.35 -3.02
C SER A 18 8.49 -2.08 -2.62
N ILE A 19 7.78 -1.07 -2.11
CA ILE A 19 8.36 0.20 -1.63
C ILE A 19 8.44 0.29 -0.10
N GLY A 20 8.11 -0.80 0.60
CA GLY A 20 8.21 -0.88 2.06
C GLY A 20 7.12 -0.13 2.81
N VAL A 21 5.92 0.04 2.23
CA VAL A 21 4.76 0.54 2.97
C VAL A 21 4.31 -0.50 3.99
N LEU A 22 3.98 -0.04 5.19
CA LEU A 22 3.65 -0.89 6.32
C LEU A 22 2.14 -1.16 6.38
N GLY A 23 1.76 -2.42 6.19
CA GLY A 23 0.38 -2.90 6.16
C GLY A 23 -0.38 -2.59 7.44
N CYS A 24 0.28 -2.66 8.59
CA CYS A 24 -0.31 -2.32 9.89
C CYS A 24 -0.64 -0.84 10.06
N LYS A 25 -0.18 0.03 9.15
CA LYS A 25 -0.39 1.47 9.18
C LYS A 25 -1.29 1.97 8.03
N VAL A 26 -1.86 1.05 7.24
CA VAL A 26 -2.73 1.37 6.11
C VAL A 26 -3.97 0.47 6.07
N ASN A 27 -4.93 0.79 5.20
CA ASN A 27 -6.04 -0.09 4.90
C ASN A 27 -5.63 -1.12 3.82
N THR A 28 -5.25 -2.33 4.24
CA THR A 28 -4.81 -3.42 3.34
C THR A 28 -5.91 -3.95 2.42
N ASN A 29 -7.18 -3.63 2.69
CA ASN A 29 -8.32 -3.97 1.82
C ASN A 29 -8.50 -2.98 0.66
N ARG A 30 -7.63 -1.97 0.52
CA ARG A 30 -7.70 -0.93 -0.51
C ARG A 30 -6.31 -0.68 -1.13
N VAL A 31 -5.74 -1.73 -1.72
CA VAL A 31 -4.38 -1.73 -2.28
C VAL A 31 -4.41 -2.13 -3.75
N ALA A 32 -3.57 -1.49 -4.56
CA ALA A 32 -3.31 -1.81 -5.96
C ALA A 32 -1.85 -2.26 -6.15
N TYR A 33 -1.69 -3.33 -6.93
CA TYR A 33 -0.44 -4.02 -7.25
C TYR A 33 -0.29 -3.99 -8.79
N TRP A 34 0.22 -2.88 -9.32
CA TRP A 34 0.27 -2.62 -10.76
C TRP A 34 1.53 -3.23 -11.39
N PRO A 35 1.55 -3.51 -12.70
CA PRO A 35 2.73 -4.08 -13.34
C PRO A 35 3.90 -3.08 -13.43
N ASP A 36 3.56 -1.78 -13.51
CA ASP A 36 4.53 -0.69 -13.55
C ASP A 36 5.06 -0.38 -12.15
N SER A 37 6.34 0.00 -12.04
CA SER A 37 6.97 0.44 -10.80
C SER A 37 6.19 1.56 -10.11
N VAL A 38 6.12 1.50 -8.78
CA VAL A 38 5.53 2.56 -7.95
C VAL A 38 6.37 3.83 -8.09
N ASP A 39 5.72 4.97 -8.27
CA ASP A 39 6.38 6.27 -8.44
C ASP A 39 6.13 7.20 -7.25
N CYS A 40 6.80 8.34 -7.26
CA CYS A 40 6.86 9.28 -6.14
C CYS A 40 5.67 10.23 -6.01
N ASN A 41 4.68 10.14 -6.91
CA ASN A 41 3.55 11.07 -7.02
C ASN A 41 2.19 10.39 -7.15
N ASN A 42 2.11 9.28 -7.89
CA ASN A 42 0.87 8.56 -8.22
C ASN A 42 0.66 7.36 -7.29
N ILE A 43 0.71 7.60 -5.98
CA ILE A 43 0.48 6.58 -4.94
C ILE A 43 -1.02 6.28 -4.72
N CYS A 44 -1.91 7.03 -5.35
CA CYS A 44 -3.36 6.86 -5.25
C CYS A 44 -4.00 6.71 -6.63
N VAL A 45 -4.84 5.70 -6.77
CA VAL A 45 -5.62 5.45 -7.99
C VAL A 45 -7.11 5.31 -7.66
N SER A 46 -7.97 5.76 -8.57
CA SER A 46 -9.38 5.35 -8.58
C SER A 46 -9.52 4.11 -9.45
N LEU A 47 -10.36 3.18 -9.03
CA LEU A 47 -10.77 2.02 -9.83
C LEU A 47 -12.29 1.93 -9.85
N GLN A 48 -12.87 1.76 -11.04
CA GLN A 48 -14.30 1.86 -11.27
C GLN A 48 -14.85 0.68 -12.05
N TYR A 49 -16.02 0.20 -11.65
CA TYR A 49 -16.79 -0.83 -12.33
C TYR A 49 -18.29 -0.60 -12.18
N GLN A 50 -19.02 -0.51 -13.30
CA GLN A 50 -20.49 -0.39 -13.33
C GLN A 50 -21.06 0.62 -12.31
N GLY A 51 -20.50 1.83 -12.27
CA GLY A 51 -20.94 2.92 -11.38
C GLY A 51 -20.44 2.86 -9.93
N ARG A 52 -19.74 1.78 -9.54
CA ARG A 52 -19.03 1.70 -8.24
C ARG A 52 -17.59 2.16 -8.41
N GLN A 53 -17.07 2.82 -7.37
CA GLN A 53 -15.72 3.33 -7.32
C GLN A 53 -15.10 3.04 -5.96
N VAL A 54 -13.81 2.71 -5.96
CA VAL A 54 -12.95 2.75 -4.78
C VAL A 54 -11.68 3.53 -5.11
N TYR A 55 -11.03 4.03 -4.06
CA TYR A 55 -9.66 4.53 -4.12
C TYR A 55 -8.73 3.46 -3.56
N LEU A 56 -7.56 3.29 -4.18
CA LEU A 56 -6.58 2.27 -3.82
C LEU A 56 -5.21 2.91 -3.68
N LEU A 57 -4.47 2.47 -2.65
CA LEU A 57 -3.06 2.78 -2.49
C LEU A 57 -2.23 1.91 -3.44
N ARG A 58 -1.48 2.54 -4.34
CA ARG A 58 -0.54 1.86 -5.24
C ARG A 58 0.83 1.80 -4.56
N VAL A 59 1.12 0.68 -3.92
CA VAL A 59 2.31 0.54 -3.06
C VAL A 59 3.10 -0.73 -3.35
N ASP A 60 2.70 -1.46 -4.39
CA ASP A 60 3.39 -2.66 -4.79
C ASP A 60 3.34 -2.85 -6.30
N GLN A 61 4.18 -3.77 -6.77
CA GLN A 61 4.31 -4.14 -8.15
C GLN A 61 3.94 -5.61 -8.34
N SER A 62 3.10 -5.90 -9.34
CA SER A 62 2.83 -7.27 -9.77
C SER A 62 3.83 -7.73 -10.84
N GLN A 63 3.83 -9.02 -11.17
CA GLN A 63 4.62 -9.57 -12.28
C GLN A 63 3.92 -9.47 -13.65
N GLY A 64 3.04 -8.48 -13.84
CA GLY A 64 2.40 -8.21 -15.14
C GLY A 64 0.87 -8.02 -15.11
N ALA A 65 0.22 -8.28 -13.97
CA ALA A 65 -1.24 -8.15 -13.81
C ALA A 65 -1.64 -6.82 -13.15
N HIS A 66 -2.91 -6.44 -13.25
CA HIS A 66 -3.45 -5.34 -12.43
C HIS A 66 -4.16 -5.94 -11.23
N ASP A 67 -3.37 -6.37 -10.25
CA ASP A 67 -3.88 -7.00 -9.04
C ASP A 67 -4.39 -5.95 -8.06
N VAL A 68 -5.51 -6.22 -7.37
CA VAL A 68 -6.01 -5.38 -6.28
C VAL A 68 -6.45 -6.23 -5.11
N SER A 69 -6.37 -5.69 -3.90
CA SER A 69 -6.83 -6.35 -2.68
C SER A 69 -8.22 -6.99 -2.88
N TYR A 70 -8.37 -8.26 -2.49
CA TYR A 70 -9.54 -9.07 -2.80
C TYR A 70 -10.86 -8.39 -2.40
N ASP A 71 -10.89 -7.70 -1.24
CA ASP A 71 -12.06 -6.94 -0.82
C ASP A 71 -12.47 -5.83 -1.79
N ALA A 72 -11.50 -5.07 -2.31
CA ALA A 72 -11.76 -4.02 -3.28
C ALA A 72 -12.31 -4.59 -4.59
N TRP A 73 -11.69 -5.67 -5.09
CA TRP A 73 -12.15 -6.37 -6.28
C TRP A 73 -13.58 -6.89 -6.10
N ASN A 74 -13.85 -7.57 -4.97
CA ASN A 74 -15.14 -8.17 -4.67
C ASN A 74 -16.24 -7.11 -4.53
N TYR A 75 -15.95 -5.99 -3.85
CA TYR A 75 -16.89 -4.88 -3.73
C TYR A 75 -17.20 -4.25 -5.09
N LEU A 76 -16.16 -3.98 -5.88
CA LEU A 76 -16.32 -3.42 -7.22
C LEU A 76 -17.11 -4.35 -8.14
N TYR A 77 -16.96 -5.67 -8.02
CA TYR A 77 -17.65 -6.64 -8.87
C TYR A 77 -19.07 -6.96 -8.39
N THR A 78 -19.23 -7.28 -7.10
CA THR A 78 -20.49 -7.79 -6.51
C THR A 78 -21.32 -6.75 -5.74
N GLY A 79 -20.67 -5.71 -5.23
CA GLY A 79 -21.29 -4.69 -4.36
C GLY A 79 -21.14 -4.99 -2.87
N TYR A 80 -20.46 -6.08 -2.50
CA TYR A 80 -20.26 -6.52 -1.13
C TYR A 80 -18.79 -6.68 -0.78
N SER A 81 -18.45 -6.51 0.49
CA SER A 81 -17.13 -6.90 1.00
C SER A 81 -16.87 -8.39 0.75
N ALA A 82 -15.61 -8.75 0.51
CA ALA A 82 -15.20 -10.15 0.39
C ALA A 82 -15.44 -10.95 1.69
N THR A 83 -15.46 -10.29 2.86
CA THR A 83 -15.78 -10.98 4.12
C THR A 83 -17.28 -11.19 4.34
N ASP A 84 -18.13 -10.51 3.56
CA ASP A 84 -19.58 -10.59 3.70
C ASP A 84 -20.20 -11.53 2.66
N LYS A 85 -19.80 -11.38 1.39
CA LYS A 85 -20.24 -12.22 0.26
C LYS A 85 -19.05 -12.45 -0.68
N PRO A 86 -18.14 -13.38 -0.34
CA PRO A 86 -16.99 -13.67 -1.17
C PRO A 86 -17.44 -14.26 -2.51
N PHE A 87 -16.76 -13.85 -3.58
CA PHE A 87 -16.95 -14.37 -4.92
C PHE A 87 -15.63 -14.89 -5.50
N ALA A 88 -15.68 -16.07 -6.10
CA ALA A 88 -14.56 -16.63 -6.85
C ALA A 88 -14.65 -16.18 -8.32
N GLY A 89 -13.66 -15.44 -8.80
CA GLY A 89 -13.61 -14.93 -10.17
C GLY A 89 -12.19 -14.69 -10.67
N GLY A 90 -12.09 -14.02 -11.81
CA GLY A 90 -10.82 -13.75 -12.48
C GLY A 90 -10.72 -12.30 -12.95
N PRO A 91 -9.96 -12.04 -14.02
CA PRO A 91 -9.81 -10.69 -14.55
C PRO A 91 -11.15 -10.08 -14.94
N VAL A 92 -11.40 -8.84 -14.49
CA VAL A 92 -12.58 -8.05 -14.84
C VAL A 92 -12.12 -6.73 -15.44
N GLU A 93 -12.69 -6.36 -16.59
CA GLU A 93 -12.43 -5.08 -17.23
C GLU A 93 -12.94 -3.92 -16.34
N MET A 94 -12.05 -3.03 -15.94
CA MET A 94 -12.33 -1.89 -15.07
C MET A 94 -11.61 -0.63 -15.56
N THR A 95 -12.13 0.53 -15.19
CA THR A 95 -11.52 1.83 -15.52
C THR A 95 -10.70 2.33 -14.34
N THR A 96 -9.42 2.59 -14.56
CA THR A 96 -8.50 3.15 -13.56
C THR A 96 -8.02 4.54 -13.93
N GLN A 97 -7.71 5.37 -12.93
CA GLN A 97 -7.08 6.67 -13.13
C GLN A 97 -6.16 7.02 -11.96
N ASN A 98 -4.97 7.56 -12.23
CA ASN A 98 -4.17 8.19 -11.17
C ASN A 98 -4.91 9.42 -10.66
N VAL A 99 -5.08 9.53 -9.35
CA VAL A 99 -5.76 10.66 -8.72
C VAL A 99 -4.86 11.30 -7.67
N ASP A 100 -5.24 12.50 -7.23
CA ASP A 100 -4.53 13.18 -6.15
C ASP A 100 -4.47 12.30 -4.89
N ALA A 101 -3.29 12.27 -4.24
CA ALA A 101 -3.03 11.44 -3.07
C ALA A 101 -3.99 11.71 -1.90
N SER A 102 -4.57 12.91 -1.80
CA SER A 102 -5.59 13.24 -0.81
C SER A 102 -6.84 12.36 -0.90
N LYS A 103 -7.13 11.77 -2.07
CA LYS A 103 -8.23 10.80 -2.24
C LYS A 103 -8.00 9.49 -1.48
N CYS A 104 -6.75 9.16 -1.19
CA CYS A 104 -6.35 7.99 -0.40
C CYS A 104 -6.00 8.34 1.05
N ALA A 105 -6.19 9.58 1.51
CA ALA A 105 -5.81 10.01 2.86
C ALA A 105 -6.42 9.11 3.95
N SER A 106 -7.70 8.76 3.83
CA SER A 106 -8.39 7.86 4.77
C SER A 106 -7.86 6.43 4.79
N LEU A 107 -7.05 6.02 3.81
CA LEU A 107 -6.40 4.72 3.75
C LEU A 107 -5.07 4.70 4.52
N LEU A 108 -4.57 5.86 4.94
CA LEU A 108 -3.32 6.04 5.67
C LEU A 108 -3.66 6.33 7.15
N HIS A 109 -3.36 5.40 8.04
CA HIS A 109 -3.71 5.48 9.47
C HIS A 109 -2.70 6.26 10.31
N THR A 110 -1.68 6.84 9.68
CA THR A 110 -0.67 7.66 10.35
C THR A 110 -1.21 9.06 10.64
N LYS A 111 -0.56 9.76 11.57
CA LYS A 111 -0.84 11.16 11.83
C LYS A 111 -0.60 12.00 10.57
N GLY A 112 -1.60 12.77 10.16
CA GLY A 112 -1.53 13.62 8.98
C GLY A 112 -1.58 12.85 7.66
N HIS A 113 -1.98 11.58 7.68
CA HIS A 113 -2.11 10.74 6.47
C HIS A 113 -0.82 10.67 5.65
N LYS A 114 0.32 10.54 6.34
CA LYS A 114 1.64 10.34 5.75
C LYS A 114 1.85 8.89 5.36
N LEU A 115 2.58 8.65 4.28
CA LEU A 115 2.95 7.32 3.80
C LEU A 115 3.88 6.62 4.83
N PRO A 116 3.45 5.52 5.46
CA PRO A 116 4.23 4.80 6.46
C PRO A 116 5.22 3.86 5.81
N LEU A 117 6.51 4.19 5.89
CA LEU A 117 7.58 3.44 5.25
C LEU A 117 8.46 2.72 6.29
N SER A 118 8.93 1.52 5.95
CA SER A 118 9.97 0.81 6.71
C SER A 118 11.30 1.55 6.62
N ALA A 119 11.80 2.04 7.74
CA ALA A 119 13.08 2.74 7.82
C ALA A 119 14.26 1.89 7.33
N ALA A 120 14.19 0.57 7.47
CA ALA A 120 15.24 -0.35 7.06
C ALA A 120 15.15 -0.72 5.57
N ASN A 121 13.94 -0.83 5.02
CA ASN A 121 13.70 -1.47 3.72
C ASN A 121 13.10 -0.56 2.63
N SER A 122 12.75 0.70 2.93
CA SER A 122 12.19 1.63 1.93
C SER A 122 13.20 2.63 1.37
N MET A 123 14.45 2.65 1.86
CA MET A 123 15.33 3.81 1.68
C MET A 123 15.71 4.08 0.22
N ASN A 124 15.86 3.06 -0.62
CA ASN A 124 16.12 3.24 -2.05
C ASN A 124 14.96 3.95 -2.77
N PHE A 125 13.72 3.59 -2.43
CA PHE A 125 12.55 4.28 -2.97
C PHE A 125 12.47 5.71 -2.43
N LEU A 126 12.58 5.88 -1.12
CA LEU A 126 12.46 7.20 -0.50
C LEU A 126 13.55 8.17 -0.98
N SER A 127 14.80 7.74 -1.07
CA SER A 127 15.89 8.59 -1.59
C SER A 127 15.62 9.03 -3.03
N SER A 128 15.15 8.12 -3.88
CA SER A 128 14.79 8.46 -5.27
C SER A 128 13.67 9.49 -5.38
N CYS A 129 12.76 9.52 -4.39
CA CYS A 129 11.70 10.52 -4.30
C CYS A 129 12.18 11.84 -3.71
N LEU A 130 13.07 11.80 -2.72
CA LEU A 130 13.69 12.99 -2.12
C LEU A 130 14.62 13.74 -3.08
N GLU A 131 15.16 13.06 -4.10
CA GLU A 131 15.95 13.67 -5.18
C GLU A 131 15.09 14.38 -6.23
N GLN A 132 13.78 14.10 -6.29
CA GLN A 132 12.86 14.72 -7.24
C GLN A 132 12.29 16.02 -6.68
N GLU A 133 12.31 17.08 -7.49
CA GLU A 133 11.58 18.31 -7.15
C GLU A 133 10.07 18.05 -7.11
N ASN A 134 9.41 18.54 -6.06
CA ASN A 134 7.95 18.48 -5.87
C ASN A 134 7.36 17.05 -5.82
N SER A 135 8.11 16.07 -5.31
CA SER A 135 7.56 14.74 -5.03
C SER A 135 6.57 14.78 -3.87
N TRP A 136 5.36 14.24 -4.08
CA TRP A 136 4.40 14.07 -2.98
C TRP A 136 4.96 13.20 -1.85
N VAL A 137 5.63 12.09 -2.19
CA VAL A 137 6.24 11.19 -1.20
C VAL A 137 7.31 11.90 -0.37
N ALA A 138 8.17 12.72 -0.99
CA ALA A 138 9.21 13.48 -0.28
C ALA A 138 8.62 14.39 0.81
N ASP A 139 7.43 14.97 0.56
CA ASP A 139 6.76 15.85 1.51
C ASP A 139 5.85 15.10 2.52
N ASN A 140 5.45 13.87 2.21
CA ASN A 140 4.37 13.16 2.92
C ASN A 140 4.75 11.75 3.36
N TYR A 141 5.96 11.53 3.85
CA TYR A 141 6.38 10.24 4.42
C TYR A 141 6.58 10.28 5.94
N VAL A 142 6.53 9.10 6.56
CA VAL A 142 6.99 8.86 7.93
C VAL A 142 7.69 7.51 7.96
N LEU A 143 8.84 7.44 8.63
CA LEU A 143 9.63 6.23 8.75
C LEU A 143 9.36 5.55 10.10
N TYR A 144 9.21 4.22 10.08
CA TYR A 144 9.12 3.40 11.28
C TYR A 144 10.22 2.35 11.31
N ASN A 145 10.71 2.01 12.51
CA ASN A 145 11.66 0.93 12.73
C ASN A 145 11.00 -0.48 12.65
N ILE A 146 10.01 -0.64 11.78
CA ILE A 146 9.36 -1.93 11.48
C ILE A 146 10.05 -2.51 10.25
N LEU A 147 10.46 -3.77 10.35
CA LEU A 147 11.35 -4.39 9.38
C LEU A 147 10.59 -4.87 8.14
N ASP A 148 9.42 -5.46 8.28
CA ASP A 148 8.67 -6.08 7.18
C ASP A 148 7.34 -5.37 6.88
N SER A 149 6.88 -5.47 5.64
CA SER A 149 5.64 -4.82 5.19
C SER A 149 4.39 -5.38 5.87
N ILE A 150 4.41 -6.64 6.29
CA ILE A 150 3.31 -7.29 7.03
C ILE A 150 3.40 -7.08 8.56
N CYS A 151 4.37 -6.30 9.03
CA CYS A 151 4.54 -5.89 10.42
C CYS A 151 4.65 -7.03 11.45
N THR A 152 5.36 -8.12 11.11
CA THR A 152 5.65 -9.21 12.03
C THR A 152 7.01 -9.06 12.72
N LEU A 153 7.89 -8.19 12.20
CA LEU A 153 9.24 -7.97 12.69
C LEU A 153 9.56 -6.47 12.85
N GLY A 154 10.32 -6.14 13.89
CA GLY A 154 10.80 -4.79 14.20
C GLY A 154 10.14 -4.16 15.42
N GLN A 155 10.30 -2.85 15.53
CA GLN A 155 9.89 -2.04 16.66
C GLN A 155 9.00 -0.89 16.18
N ASP A 156 7.81 -0.71 16.77
CA ASP A 156 6.93 0.40 16.42
C ASP A 156 7.44 1.74 16.99
N GLN A 157 8.45 2.29 16.32
CA GLN A 157 9.13 3.51 16.69
C GLN A 157 9.27 4.37 15.45
N VAL A 158 8.91 5.65 15.57
CA VAL A 158 9.13 6.62 14.49
C VAL A 158 10.61 6.96 14.42
N CYS A 159 11.15 6.98 13.20
CA CYS A 159 12.53 7.33 12.91
C CYS A 159 12.62 8.71 12.23
N THR A 160 13.79 9.32 12.29
CA THR A 160 14.12 10.59 11.63
C THR A 160 15.20 10.39 10.58
N LEU A 161 15.13 11.15 9.49
CA LEU A 161 16.11 11.12 8.41
C LEU A 161 16.74 12.51 8.24
N ASP A 162 18.07 12.59 8.26
CA ASP A 162 18.83 13.80 7.94
C ASP A 162 19.22 13.78 6.45
N TRP A 163 18.27 14.13 5.58
CA TRP A 163 18.52 14.18 4.13
C TRP A 163 18.92 15.60 3.70
N PRO A 164 19.91 15.78 2.79
CA PRO A 164 20.69 14.76 2.07
C PRO A 164 22.00 14.34 2.77
N ASN A 165 22.22 14.72 4.03
CA ASN A 165 23.51 14.49 4.70
C ASN A 165 23.75 13.03 5.11
N ALA A 166 22.67 12.25 5.30
CA ALA A 166 22.68 10.86 5.70
C ALA A 166 21.58 10.07 4.97
N ASN A 167 21.94 8.86 4.52
CA ASN A 167 21.03 7.93 3.84
C ASN A 167 20.47 6.84 4.78
N GLN A 168 20.87 6.82 6.05
CA GLN A 168 20.40 5.89 7.07
C GLN A 168 19.52 6.62 8.10
N PRO A 169 18.27 6.20 8.31
CA PRO A 169 17.42 6.78 9.35
C PRO A 169 17.94 6.52 10.76
N SER A 170 17.77 7.50 11.65
CA SER A 170 18.00 7.37 13.08
C SER A 170 16.69 7.00 13.78
N CYS A 171 16.71 5.91 14.54
CA CYS A 171 15.57 5.41 15.31
C CYS A 171 15.90 5.39 16.81
N PRO A 172 14.91 5.40 17.72
CA PRO A 172 15.14 5.26 19.16
C PRO A 172 15.88 3.96 19.54
N GLY A 173 15.52 2.84 18.90
CA GLY A 173 16.24 1.57 18.99
C GLY A 173 17.18 1.33 17.80
N THR A 174 17.92 0.23 17.85
CA THR A 174 18.77 -0.21 16.73
C THR A 174 17.90 -0.43 15.48
N LEU A 175 18.30 0.19 14.37
CA LEU A 175 17.61 0.08 13.09
C LEU A 175 17.62 -1.38 12.60
N GLY A 176 16.45 -1.89 12.19
CA GLY A 176 16.35 -3.16 11.47
C GLY A 176 16.53 -4.42 12.33
N VAL A 177 16.40 -4.31 13.66
CA VAL A 177 16.40 -5.49 14.53
C VAL A 177 15.14 -6.33 14.27
N PRO A 178 15.25 -7.65 14.04
CA PRO A 178 14.12 -8.53 13.76
C PRO A 178 13.39 -8.98 15.04
N ASP A 179 13.06 -8.04 15.92
CA ASP A 179 12.26 -8.32 17.12
C ASP A 179 10.84 -8.73 16.71
N THR A 180 10.24 -9.73 17.34
CA THR A 180 8.87 -10.13 16.99
C THR A 180 7.86 -9.04 17.36
N LEU A 181 7.15 -8.52 16.37
CA LEU A 181 6.08 -7.54 16.53
C LEU A 181 4.72 -8.24 16.50
N LYS A 182 3.99 -8.21 17.62
CA LYS A 182 2.66 -8.86 17.74
C LYS A 182 1.51 -7.89 17.99
N SER A 183 1.81 -6.63 18.27
CA SER A 183 0.81 -5.64 18.69
C SER A 183 -0.02 -5.08 17.54
N GLN A 184 0.41 -5.30 16.28
CA GLN A 184 -0.16 -4.66 15.10
C GLN A 184 -0.29 -5.64 13.94
N PRO A 185 -1.13 -6.69 14.09
CA PRO A 185 -1.27 -7.73 13.07
C PRO A 185 -1.84 -7.17 11.77
N VAL A 186 -1.31 -7.65 10.65
CA VAL A 186 -1.89 -7.46 9.32
C VAL A 186 -2.79 -8.65 9.00
N TRP A 187 -3.99 -8.37 8.51
CA TRP A 187 -4.96 -9.38 8.14
C TRP A 187 -5.17 -9.37 6.63
N ASN A 188 -5.08 -10.56 6.06
CA ASN A 188 -5.44 -10.87 4.69
C ASN A 188 -6.89 -11.38 4.65
N ILE A 189 -7.52 -11.28 3.49
CA ILE A 189 -8.81 -11.92 3.24
C ILE A 189 -8.57 -13.03 2.23
N GLN A 190 -8.57 -14.27 2.71
CA GLN A 190 -8.22 -15.45 1.93
C GLN A 190 -9.15 -15.62 0.73
N TYR A 191 -8.57 -15.73 -0.46
CA TYR A 191 -9.34 -16.00 -1.67
C TYR A 191 -9.56 -17.52 -1.86
N PRO A 192 -10.75 -17.98 -2.27
CA PRO A 192 -12.00 -17.24 -2.43
C PRO A 192 -12.94 -17.37 -1.21
N SER A 193 -12.44 -17.79 -0.04
CA SER A 193 -13.33 -18.08 1.10
C SER A 193 -13.85 -16.83 1.82
N GLY A 194 -13.15 -15.70 1.71
CA GLY A 194 -13.47 -14.49 2.45
C GLY A 194 -13.01 -14.51 3.91
N ASP A 195 -12.30 -15.55 4.34
CA ASP A 195 -11.83 -15.69 5.72
C ASP A 195 -10.72 -14.70 6.03
N LYS A 196 -10.78 -14.08 7.21
CA LYS A 196 -9.68 -13.27 7.72
C LYS A 196 -8.57 -14.17 8.23
N VAL A 197 -7.40 -14.10 7.62
CA VAL A 197 -6.21 -14.87 8.01
C VAL A 197 -5.07 -13.92 8.35
N LEU A 198 -4.28 -14.29 9.37
CA LEU A 198 -3.09 -13.52 9.74
C LEU A 198 -2.09 -13.62 8.58
N ALA A 199 -1.55 -12.48 8.15
CA ALA A 199 -0.53 -12.40 7.09
C ALA A 199 0.81 -13.02 7.52
#